data_AF-A0A6J4D098-F1
#
_entry.id   AF-A0A6J4D098-F1
#
_cell.length_a   1.000
_cell.length_b   1.000
_cell.length_c   1.000
_cell.angle_alpha   90.00
_cell.angle_beta   90.00
_cell.angle_gamma   90.00
#
_symmetry.space_group_name_H-M   'P 1'
#
loop_
_entity.id
_entity.type
_entity.pdbx_description
1 polymer ?
#
loop_
_entity_poly.entity_id
_entity_poly.type
_entity_poly.pdbx_seq_one_letter_code
_entity_poly.pdbx_strand_id
1 'polypeptide(L)'
;MQGVAGLGNKQGSKRATDLFVKTQYLHNRGAKIMFLTGTPIANSIAELYHLQRYLQPEVLKDKGIDTFDDWAQTFGQIQADLELDTSAQNYKVVSRFSKFNNVQELNTLYRSFADVISNIDIKSLIPTLCHP
;
A
#
# COMPACT_ATOMS: atom_id res chain seq x y z
N MET A 1 -9.64 10.35 8.68
CA MET A 1 -9.08 9.40 9.67
C MET A 1 -8.66 10.11 10.94
N GLN A 2 -9.05 9.56 12.10
CA GLN A 2 -8.38 9.76 13.39
C GLN A 2 -8.00 8.38 13.93
N GLY A 3 -6.73 8.16 14.30
CA GLY A 3 -6.42 7.17 15.35
C GLY A 3 -5.45 6.02 15.03
N VAL A 4 -5.18 5.66 13.77
CA VAL A 4 -4.27 4.54 13.48
C VAL A 4 -2.81 5.03 13.39
N ALA A 5 -1.95 4.54 14.29
CA ALA A 5 -0.52 4.87 14.28
C ALA A 5 0.21 4.06 13.19
N GLY A 6 1.16 4.71 12.48
CA GLY A 6 1.95 4.08 11.41
C GLY A 6 1.51 4.37 9.97
N LEU A 7 0.46 5.17 9.76
CA LEU A 7 -0.08 5.49 8.42
C LEU A 7 0.44 6.80 7.79
N GLY A 8 1.53 7.37 8.33
CA GLY A 8 2.10 8.63 7.82
C GLY A 8 1.41 9.89 8.34
N ASN A 9 1.58 11.02 7.64
CA ASN A 9 1.12 12.35 8.08
C ASN A 9 -0.41 12.45 8.13
N LYS A 10 -0.97 12.82 9.29
CA LYS A 10 -2.42 13.01 9.51
C LYS A 10 -3.05 14.12 8.66
N GLN A 11 -2.26 15.09 8.20
CA GLN A 11 -2.73 16.13 7.26
C GLN A 11 -2.86 15.62 5.81
N GLY A 12 -2.40 14.40 5.53
CA GLY A 12 -2.34 13.84 4.18
C GLY A 12 -1.26 14.49 3.31
N SER A 13 -1.04 13.93 2.12
CA SER A 13 -0.10 14.46 1.14
C SER A 13 -0.85 15.16 0.02
N LYS A 14 -0.64 16.47 -0.14
CA LYS A 14 -1.20 17.24 -1.28
C LYS A 14 -0.81 16.62 -2.62
N ARG A 15 0.41 16.08 -2.73
CA ARG A 15 0.90 15.40 -3.93
C ARG A 15 0.16 14.09 -4.20
N ALA A 16 -0.13 13.32 -3.15
CA ALA A 16 -0.91 12.08 -3.29
C ALA A 16 -2.34 12.36 -3.75
N THR A 17 -2.98 13.39 -3.19
CA THR A 17 -4.32 13.81 -3.61
C THR A 17 -4.35 14.32 -5.05
N ASP A 18 -3.38 15.16 -5.44
CA ASP A 18 -3.25 15.64 -6.82
C ASP A 18 -3.04 14.49 -7.81
N LEU A 19 -2.17 13.52 -7.48
CA LEU A 19 -1.96 12.33 -8.29
C LEU A 19 -3.24 11.49 -8.40
N PHE A 20 -3.96 11.29 -7.30
CA PHE A 20 -5.24 10.56 -7.28
C PHE A 20 -6.25 11.17 -8.26
N VAL A 21 -6.43 12.49 -8.22
CA VAL A 21 -7.37 13.19 -9.10
C VAL A 21 -6.97 13.01 -10.57
N LYS A 22 -5.67 13.11 -10.86
CA LYS A 22 -5.13 12.91 -12.22
C LYS A 22 -5.35 11.48 -12.71
N THR A 23 -5.12 10.47 -11.87
CA THR A 23 -5.33 9.07 -12.27
C THR A 23 -6.81 8.79 -12.53
N GLN A 24 -7.71 9.29 -11.68
CA GLN A 24 -9.16 9.14 -11.91
C GLN A 24 -9.60 9.81 -13.20
N TYR A 25 -9.09 11.01 -13.50
CA TYR A 25 -9.37 11.69 -14.75
C TYR A 25 -8.94 10.87 -15.98
N LEU A 26 -7.75 10.25 -15.91
CA LEU A 26 -7.23 9.40 -16.99
C LEU A 26 -8.06 8.12 -17.16
N HIS A 27 -8.43 7.46 -16.06
CA HIS A 27 -9.32 6.29 -16.09
C HIS A 27 -10.67 6.61 -16.73
N ASN A 28 -11.29 7.73 -16.36
CA ASN A 28 -12.57 8.18 -16.93
C ASN A 28 -12.50 8.48 -18.45
N ARG A 29 -11.29 8.67 -18.99
CA ARG A 29 -11.06 8.86 -20.43
C ARG A 29 -10.60 7.59 -21.14
N GLY A 30 -10.53 6.45 -20.44
CA GLY A 30 -10.01 5.20 -20.98
C GLY A 30 -8.50 5.22 -21.24
N ALA A 31 -7.77 6.19 -20.71
CA ALA A 31 -6.32 6.28 -20.87
C ALA A 31 -5.60 5.21 -20.03
N LYS A 32 -4.38 4.85 -20.44
CA LYS A 32 -3.54 3.89 -19.72
C LYS A 32 -2.53 4.62 -18.84
N ILE A 33 -2.25 4.08 -17.67
CA ILE A 33 -1.38 4.67 -16.65
C ILE A 33 -0.31 3.63 -16.28
N MET A 34 0.95 4.02 -16.26
CA MET A 34 2.08 3.17 -15.86
C MET A 34 2.97 3.95 -14.91
N PHE A 35 3.35 3.32 -13.80
CA PHE A 35 4.27 3.87 -12.82
C PHE A 35 5.60 3.12 -12.90
N LEU A 36 6.69 3.82 -12.61
CA LEU A 36 8.05 3.28 -12.56
C LEU A 36 8.63 3.61 -11.19
N THR A 37 9.08 2.60 -10.46
CA THR A 37 9.69 2.77 -9.14
C THR A 37 10.76 1.72 -8.90
N GLY A 38 11.88 2.14 -8.32
CA GLY A 38 12.92 1.22 -7.82
C GLY A 38 12.60 0.63 -6.44
N THR A 39 11.57 1.16 -5.77
CA THR A 39 11.12 0.71 -4.45
C THR A 39 9.62 0.44 -4.54
N PRO A 40 9.21 -0.77 -4.96
CA PRO A 40 7.79 -1.09 -5.22
C PRO A 40 6.89 -0.83 -4.01
N ILE A 41 7.36 -1.18 -2.81
CA ILE A 41 6.72 -0.87 -1.53
C ILE A 41 7.86 -0.51 -0.59
N ALA A 42 8.00 0.75 -0.21
CA ALA A 42 9.18 1.18 0.53
C ALA A 42 9.02 0.90 2.02
N ASN A 43 7.99 1.46 2.68
CA ASN A 43 7.93 1.45 4.14
C ASN A 43 6.52 1.52 4.75
N SER A 44 5.45 1.62 3.96
CA SER A 44 4.11 1.64 4.54
C SER A 44 3.08 0.90 3.71
N ILE A 45 2.18 0.24 4.42
CA ILE A 45 1.00 -0.45 3.88
C ILE A 45 0.05 0.54 3.20
N ALA A 46 0.07 1.80 3.66
CA ALA A 46 -0.63 2.89 3.02
C ALA A 46 -0.14 3.11 1.58
N GLU A 47 1.16 3.00 1.27
CA GLU A 47 1.66 3.13 -0.11
C GLU A 47 1.04 2.10 -1.04
N LEU A 48 0.93 0.86 -0.58
CA LEU A 48 0.33 -0.23 -1.35
C LEU A 48 -1.14 0.09 -1.67
N TYR A 49 -1.94 0.51 -0.68
CA TYR A 49 -3.31 0.94 -0.92
C TYR A 49 -3.39 2.09 -1.94
N HIS A 50 -2.53 3.10 -1.82
CA HIS A 50 -2.54 4.22 -2.76
C HIS A 50 -2.19 3.78 -4.19
N LEU A 51 -1.17 2.92 -4.36
CA LEU A 51 -0.84 2.34 -5.68
C LEU A 51 -2.03 1.58 -6.28
N GLN A 52 -2.69 0.76 -5.47
CA GLN A 52 -3.88 0.02 -5.91
C GLN A 52 -5.00 0.97 -6.30
N ARG A 53 -5.25 2.01 -5.50
CA ARG A 53 -6.26 3.03 -5.79
C ARG A 53 -5.97 3.83 -7.07
N TYR A 54 -4.68 4.01 -7.40
CA TYR A 54 -4.28 4.69 -8.63
C TYR A 54 -4.37 3.82 -9.87
N LEU A 55 -3.99 2.55 -9.77
CA LEU A 55 -3.79 1.68 -10.94
C LEU A 55 -4.93 0.67 -11.16
N GLN A 56 -5.65 0.28 -10.10
CA GLN A 56 -6.74 -0.69 -10.15
C GLN A 56 -8.01 -0.22 -9.40
N PRO A 57 -8.54 0.99 -9.68
CA PRO A 57 -9.70 1.52 -8.95
C PRO A 57 -10.95 0.65 -9.09
N GLU A 58 -11.21 0.08 -10.27
CA GLU A 58 -12.39 -0.80 -10.48
C GLU A 58 -12.27 -2.11 -9.69
N VAL A 59 -11.07 -2.69 -9.56
CA VAL A 59 -10.86 -3.92 -8.77
C VAL A 59 -11.14 -3.68 -7.28
N LEU A 60 -10.76 -2.52 -6.76
CA LEU A 60 -11.06 -2.14 -5.38
C LEU A 60 -12.57 -1.94 -5.19
N LYS A 61 -13.22 -1.29 -6.14
CA LYS A 61 -14.67 -1.05 -6.13
C LYS A 61 -15.46 -2.36 -6.19
N ASP A 62 -15.07 -3.29 -7.05
CA ASP A 62 -15.70 -4.63 -7.15
C ASP A 62 -15.58 -5.43 -5.86
N LYS A 63 -14.54 -5.17 -5.06
CA LYS A 63 -14.32 -5.76 -3.74
C LYS A 63 -15.00 -4.98 -2.61
N GLY A 64 -15.70 -3.88 -2.89
CA GLY A 64 -16.33 -3.02 -1.88
C GLY A 64 -15.32 -2.26 -1.01
N ILE A 65 -14.14 -1.96 -1.55
CA ILE A 65 -13.07 -1.26 -0.84
C ILE A 65 -13.05 0.20 -1.31
N ASP A 66 -13.74 1.07 -0.57
CA ASP A 66 -13.80 2.51 -0.87
C ASP A 66 -12.76 3.31 -0.10
N THR A 67 -12.45 2.86 1.12
CA THR A 67 -11.54 3.53 2.04
C THR A 67 -10.34 2.67 2.40
N PHE A 68 -9.30 3.29 2.97
CA PHE A 68 -8.18 2.54 3.52
C PHE A 68 -8.62 1.68 4.71
N ASP A 69 -9.63 2.08 5.48
CA ASP A 69 -10.09 1.29 6.63
C ASP A 69 -10.74 -0.02 6.15
N ASP A 70 -11.55 0.02 5.07
CA ASP A 70 -12.09 -1.18 4.41
C ASP A 70 -10.96 -2.09 3.90
N TRP A 71 -9.94 -1.47 3.29
CA TRP A 71 -8.76 -2.17 2.81
C TRP A 71 -7.99 -2.85 3.94
N ALA A 72 -7.78 -2.13 5.05
CA ALA A 72 -7.04 -2.62 6.21
C ALA A 72 -7.82 -3.69 6.96
N GLN A 73 -9.15 -3.63 6.99
CA GLN A 73 -9.99 -4.70 7.52
C GLN A 73 -9.94 -5.96 6.64
N THR A 74 -9.85 -5.78 5.31
CA THR A 74 -9.81 -6.89 4.35
C THR A 74 -8.47 -7.64 4.39
N PHE A 75 -7.35 -6.91 4.42
CA PHE A 75 -6.01 -7.51 4.29
C PHE A 75 -5.22 -7.55 5.60
N GLY A 76 -5.65 -6.82 6.63
CA GLY A 76 -4.93 -6.62 7.88
C GLY A 76 -5.62 -7.13 9.14
N GLN A 77 -4.82 -7.28 10.19
CA GLN A 77 -5.24 -7.30 11.58
C GLN A 77 -4.87 -5.95 12.19
N ILE A 78 -5.88 -5.20 12.59
CA ILE A 78 -5.70 -4.00 13.40
C ILE A 78 -5.83 -4.43 14.85
N GLN A 79 -4.76 -4.25 15.62
CA GLN A 79 -4.78 -4.49 17.07
C GLN A 79 -4.84 -3.14 17.78
N ALA A 80 -5.81 -3.00 18.68
CA ALA A 80 -5.86 -1.87 19.60
C ALA A 80 -4.94 -2.18 20.80
N ASP A 81 -4.01 -1.28 21.09
CA ASP A 81 -3.13 -1.38 22.25
C ASP A 81 -3.25 -0.12 23.12
N LEU A 82 -3.00 -0.25 24.41
CA LEU A 82 -3.03 0.86 25.37
C LEU A 82 -1.64 1.48 25.45
N GLU A 83 -1.51 2.72 24.97
CA GLU A 83 -0.25 3.47 24.99
C GLU A 83 -0.36 4.68 25.91
N LEU A 84 0.72 5.03 26.60
CA LEU A 84 0.81 6.29 27.32
C LEU A 84 0.82 7.45 26.33
N ASP A 85 0.03 8.49 26.62
CA ASP A 85 0.03 9.73 25.87
C ASP A 85 1.39 10.44 25.97
N THR A 86 1.61 11.49 25.16
CA THR A 86 2.85 12.26 25.17
C THR A 86 3.14 12.96 26.51
N SER A 87 2.15 13.00 27.42
CA SER A 87 2.30 13.52 28.78
C SER A 87 2.71 12.44 29.79
N ALA A 88 2.73 11.15 29.40
CA ALA A 88 2.95 9.99 30.25
C ALA A 88 2.01 9.91 31.47
N GLN A 89 0.85 10.57 31.39
CA GLN A 89 -0.11 10.67 32.50
C GLN A 89 -1.43 9.96 32.18
N ASN A 90 -1.82 9.89 30.91
CA ASN A 90 -3.05 9.23 30.51
C ASN A 90 -2.76 8.09 29.53
N TYR A 91 -3.54 7.03 29.63
CA TYR A 91 -3.54 5.97 28.64
C TYR A 91 -4.48 6.31 27.49
N LYS A 92 -4.01 6.12 26.27
CA LYS A 92 -4.76 6.25 25.04
C LYS A 92 -4.77 4.93 24.31
N VAL A 93 -5.95 4.49 23.90
CA VAL A 93 -6.08 3.36 22.99
C VAL A 93 -5.58 3.79 21.61
N VAL A 94 -4.52 3.15 21.14
CA VAL A 94 -3.92 3.36 19.82
C VAL A 94 -4.09 2.09 19.00
N SER A 95 -4.77 2.21 17.86
CA SER A 95 -4.88 1.12 16.91
C SER A 95 -3.63 1.09 16.03
N ARG A 96 -3.00 -0.08 15.91
CA ARG A 96 -1.86 -0.32 15.03
C ARG A 96 -2.15 -1.49 14.10
N PHE A 97 -1.62 -1.40 12.89
CA PHE A 97 -1.59 -2.56 12.00
C PHE A 97 -0.57 -3.56 12.55
N SER A 98 -1.02 -4.76 12.94
CA SER A 98 -0.18 -5.74 13.62
C SER A 98 0.27 -6.89 12.73
N LYS A 99 -0.64 -7.42 11.89
CA LYS A 99 -0.37 -8.55 10.98
C LYS A 99 -1.21 -8.47 9.72
N PHE A 100 -0.86 -9.24 8.71
CA PHE A 100 -1.72 -9.46 7.55
C PHE A 100 -2.49 -10.77 7.74
N ASN A 101 -3.81 -10.73 7.55
CA ASN A 101 -4.63 -11.95 7.54
C ASN A 101 -4.56 -12.67 6.20
N ASN A 102 -4.44 -11.91 5.11
CA ASN A 102 -4.63 -12.42 3.76
C ASN A 102 -3.50 -11.97 2.82
N VAL A 103 -2.26 -12.31 3.18
CA VAL A 103 -1.06 -11.95 2.42
C VAL A 103 -1.09 -12.51 1.00
N GLN A 104 -1.66 -13.70 0.83
CA GLN A 104 -1.62 -14.41 -0.45
C GLN A 104 -2.56 -13.76 -1.47
N GLU A 105 -3.80 -13.41 -1.08
CA GLU A 105 -4.68 -12.63 -1.94
C GLU A 105 -4.11 -11.24 -2.21
N LEU A 106 -3.52 -10.59 -1.20
CA LEU A 106 -2.91 -9.29 -1.37
C LEU A 106 -1.75 -9.31 -2.38
N ASN A 107 -0.92 -10.37 -2.34
CA ASN A 107 0.16 -10.57 -3.29
C ASN A 107 -0.37 -10.82 -4.71
N THR A 108 -1.43 -11.63 -4.86
CA THR A 108 -2.10 -11.84 -6.15
C THR A 108 -2.66 -10.53 -6.72
N LEU A 109 -3.32 -9.72 -5.88
CA LEU A 109 -3.81 -8.40 -6.28
C LEU A 109 -2.70 -7.42 -6.61
N TYR A 110 -1.55 -7.53 -5.95
CA TYR A 110 -0.41 -6.69 -6.26
C TYR A 110 0.22 -7.08 -7.61
N ARG A 111 0.42 -8.37 -7.85
CA ARG A 111 1.01 -8.91 -9.09
C ARG A 111 0.10 -8.80 -10.31
N SER A 112 -1.19 -8.50 -10.13
CA SER A 112 -2.10 -8.29 -11.26
C SER A 112 -1.76 -7.01 -12.05
N PHE A 113 -1.16 -6.02 -11.40
CA PHE A 113 -0.79 -4.74 -12.02
C PHE A 113 0.70 -4.39 -11.92
N ALA A 114 1.46 -5.10 -11.09
CA ALA A 114 2.89 -4.84 -10.89
C ALA A 114 3.75 -5.96 -11.47
N ASP A 115 4.63 -5.60 -12.40
CA ASP A 115 5.79 -6.40 -12.75
C ASP A 115 6.97 -5.97 -11.87
N VAL A 116 7.57 -6.92 -11.16
CA VAL A 116 8.64 -6.67 -10.18
C VAL A 116 9.78 -7.63 -10.42
N ILE A 117 10.92 -7.06 -10.79
CA ILE A 117 12.18 -7.78 -10.94
C ILE A 117 13.05 -7.48 -9.73
N SER A 118 13.36 -8.52 -8.95
CA SER A 118 14.25 -8.42 -7.80
C SER A 118 15.70 -8.72 -8.17
N ASN A 119 16.63 -8.38 -7.28
CA ASN A 119 18.04 -8.76 -7.43
C ASN A 119 18.24 -10.28 -7.50
N ILE A 120 17.34 -11.08 -6.92
CA ILE A 120 17.40 -12.54 -7.00
C ILE A 120 17.07 -12.99 -8.42
N ASP A 121 16.04 -12.40 -9.03
CA ASP A 121 15.64 -12.68 -10.41
C ASP A 121 16.74 -12.27 -11.40
N ILE A 122 17.41 -11.14 -11.15
CA ILE A 122 18.56 -10.72 -11.97
C ILE A 122 19.70 -11.73 -11.86
N LYS A 123 20.02 -12.19 -10.64
CA LYS A 123 21.13 -13.13 -10.41
C LYS A 123 20.88 -14.50 -11.02
N SER A 124 19.64 -14.97 -11.09
CA SER A 124 19.30 -16.25 -11.74
C SER A 124 19.40 -16.18 -13.26
N LEU A 125 19.29 -14.99 -13.85
CA LEU A 125 19.40 -14.74 -15.29
C LEU A 125 20.83 -14.54 -15.78
N ILE A 126 21.79 -14.31 -14.89
CA ILE A 126 23.20 -14.14 -15.25
C ILE A 126 23.85 -15.53 -15.30
N PRO A 127 24.32 -16.01 -16.47
CA PRO A 127 25.13 -17.22 -16.53
C PRO A 127 26.34 -17.03 -15.61
N THR A 128 26.65 -18.02 -14.77
CA THR A 128 27.89 -18.01 -13.98
C THR A 128 29.04 -17.70 -14.93
N LEU A 129 29.64 -16.52 -14.79
CA LEU A 129 30.86 -16.20 -15.50
C LEU A 129 31.88 -17.25 -15.05
N CYS A 130 32.17 -18.22 -15.90
CA CYS A 130 33.28 -19.15 -15.69
C CYS A 130 34.51 -18.30 -15.42
N HIS A 131 34.97 -18.32 -14.17
CA HIS A 131 36.28 -17.76 -13.84
C HIS A 131 37.37 -18.56 -14.60
N PRO A 132 38.41 -17.88 -15.10
CA PRO A 132 39.53 -18.52 -15.78
C PRO A 132 40.35 -19.43 -14.84
#